data_AF-A0A2T0B220-F1
#
_entry.id   AF-A0A2T0B220-F1
#
_cell.length_a   1.000
_cell.length_b   1.000
_cell.length_c   1.000
_cell.angle_alpha   90.00
_cell.angle_beta   90.00
_cell.angle_gamma   90.00
#
_symmetry.space_group_name_H-M   'P 1'
#
loop_
_entity.id
_entity.type
_entity.pdbx_description
1 polymer ?
#
loop_
_entity_poly.entity_id
_entity_poly.type
_entity_poly.pdbx_seq_one_letter_code
_entity_poly.pdbx_strand_id
1 'polypeptide(L)'
;MDNFKLYKIRCLTNMHVGNGDASYTLIDNQVQKDAITGFPVINSSSLKGSLKNFLGDKCDIDEINNIFGDNMEGIGQYKIFPGMLLSIPLRSNKKPFFRATCPRIIKDFIDFVSNFQYRLDYMGDLEKIQKLVGENKNSISVIKCFNEDIEDDKDLRVEGFRSDLKDGLDIENNQKITSLFGENLIIVDDRTFLNIVSELPIIARNKLDNGESENLWYEEIVPRETRFYFGVMCGKKHVNKFEKIKGHPIQIGGNATIGYGYCNITSINEK
;
A
#
# COMPACT_ATOMS: atom_id res chain seq x y z
N MET A 1 0.15 22.74 7.76
CA MET A 1 -0.99 22.89 6.83
C MET A 1 -2.21 22.22 7.46
N ASP A 2 -3.13 22.97 8.06
CA ASP A 2 -4.22 22.41 8.89
C ASP A 2 -5.27 21.61 8.09
N ASN A 3 -5.24 21.70 6.76
CA ASN A 3 -6.13 20.98 5.86
C ASN A 3 -5.53 19.70 5.27
N PHE A 4 -4.28 19.35 5.57
CA PHE A 4 -3.71 18.10 5.10
C PHE A 4 -4.07 16.95 6.05
N LYS A 5 -4.52 15.82 5.49
CA LYS A 5 -4.85 14.60 6.23
C LYS A 5 -4.14 13.41 5.60
N LEU A 6 -3.67 12.51 6.44
CA LEU A 6 -2.91 11.34 6.04
C LEU A 6 -3.71 10.07 6.35
N TYR A 7 -3.74 9.16 5.39
CA TYR A 7 -4.47 7.90 5.49
C TYR A 7 -3.59 6.73 5.11
N LYS A 8 -3.92 5.55 5.63
CA LYS A 8 -3.39 4.28 5.19
C LYS A 8 -4.50 3.38 4.65
N ILE A 9 -4.13 2.54 3.71
CA ILE A 9 -4.96 1.52 3.07
C ILE A 9 -4.36 0.16 3.42
N ARG A 10 -5.17 -0.78 3.87
CA ARG A 10 -4.79 -2.21 3.99
C ARG A 10 -5.68 -3.02 3.07
N CYS A 11 -5.08 -3.76 2.13
CA CYS A 11 -5.80 -4.70 1.28
C CYS A 11 -6.33 -5.87 2.13
N LEU A 12 -7.65 -6.12 2.11
CA LEU A 12 -8.28 -7.26 2.76
C LEU A 12 -8.34 -8.47 1.80
N THR A 13 -8.52 -8.18 0.52
CA THR A 13 -8.47 -9.15 -0.58
C THR A 13 -7.33 -8.78 -1.53
N ASN A 14 -7.02 -9.67 -2.48
CA ASN A 14 -6.15 -9.30 -3.59
C ASN A 14 -6.78 -8.14 -4.36
N MET A 15 -5.94 -7.28 -4.93
CA MET A 15 -6.37 -6.07 -5.61
C MET A 15 -5.73 -6.02 -7.00
N HIS A 16 -6.52 -5.70 -8.01
CA HIS A 16 -6.04 -5.42 -9.35
C HIS A 16 -6.38 -3.99 -9.73
N VAL A 17 -5.44 -3.06 -9.53
CA VAL A 17 -5.59 -1.69 -10.01
C VAL A 17 -4.92 -1.63 -11.38
N GLY A 18 -5.68 -1.91 -12.43
CA GLY A 18 -5.14 -2.04 -13.79
C GLY A 18 -4.54 -0.73 -14.31
N ASN A 19 -3.46 -0.84 -15.09
CA ASN A 19 -2.82 0.30 -15.74
C ASN A 19 -3.58 0.80 -17.00
N GLY A 20 -4.67 0.15 -17.39
CA GLY A 20 -5.52 0.56 -18.52
C GLY A 20 -4.97 0.22 -19.91
N ASP A 21 -3.67 -0.06 -20.01
CA ASP A 21 -3.01 -0.50 -21.24
C ASP A 21 -2.91 -2.03 -21.28
N ALA A 22 -3.39 -2.63 -22.38
CA ALA A 22 -3.01 -3.98 -22.76
C ALA A 22 -1.51 -3.93 -23.11
N SER A 23 -0.67 -4.54 -22.29
CA SER A 23 0.76 -4.52 -22.56
C SER A 23 1.10 -5.56 -23.63
N TYR A 24 2.02 -5.25 -24.56
CA TYR A 24 2.58 -6.25 -25.50
C TYR A 24 3.58 -7.20 -24.81
N THR A 25 3.45 -7.41 -23.49
CA THR A 25 4.30 -8.31 -22.70
C THR A 25 3.60 -9.65 -22.47
N LEU A 26 4.28 -10.62 -21.85
CA LEU A 26 3.66 -11.90 -21.45
C LEU A 26 2.49 -11.76 -20.47
N ILE A 27 2.32 -10.58 -19.85
CA ILE A 27 1.25 -10.31 -18.88
C ILE A 27 0.27 -9.34 -19.53
N ASP A 28 -0.94 -9.80 -19.82
CA ASP A 28 -1.96 -8.98 -20.48
C ASP A 28 -2.34 -7.75 -19.65
N ASN A 29 -2.59 -7.96 -18.35
CA ASN A 29 -3.09 -6.94 -17.44
C ASN A 29 -2.16 -6.75 -16.25
N GLN A 30 -1.33 -5.71 -16.31
CA GLN A 30 -0.43 -5.32 -15.22
C GLN A 30 -1.11 -4.38 -14.21
N VAL A 31 -0.64 -4.40 -12.97
CA VAL A 31 -1.06 -3.40 -11.98
C VAL A 31 -0.35 -2.08 -12.22
N GLN A 32 -0.94 -0.99 -11.71
CA GLN A 32 -0.32 0.33 -11.71
C GLN A 32 0.99 0.31 -10.91
N LYS A 33 2.06 0.81 -11.52
CA LYS A 33 3.39 0.99 -10.93
C LYS A 33 3.79 2.45 -11.02
N ASP A 34 4.46 2.95 -9.97
CA ASP A 34 5.02 4.29 -9.97
C ASP A 34 6.14 4.38 -11.01
N ALA A 35 6.10 5.41 -11.86
CA ALA A 35 6.98 5.52 -13.02
C ALA A 35 8.46 5.72 -12.67
N ILE A 36 8.76 6.14 -11.44
CA ILE A 36 10.13 6.44 -11.00
C ILE A 36 10.72 5.24 -10.25
N THR A 37 9.94 4.66 -9.34
CA THR A 37 10.41 3.60 -8.43
C THR A 37 10.10 2.20 -8.96
N GLY A 38 9.10 2.03 -9.82
CA GLY A 38 8.57 0.74 -10.24
C GLY A 38 7.73 0.04 -9.17
N PHE A 39 7.51 0.67 -8.01
CA PHE A 39 6.72 0.08 -6.94
C PHE A 39 5.22 0.11 -7.28
N PRO A 40 4.44 -0.88 -6.82
CA PRO A 40 2.99 -0.83 -6.92
C PRO A 40 2.42 0.49 -6.37
N VAL A 41 1.50 1.09 -7.10
CA VAL A 41 0.87 2.36 -6.73
C VAL A 41 -0.63 2.31 -7.04
N ILE A 42 -1.42 3.09 -6.31
CA ILE A 42 -2.81 3.36 -6.66
C ILE A 42 -2.88 4.78 -7.19
N ASN A 43 -3.09 4.96 -8.49
CA ASN A 43 -3.20 6.28 -9.11
C ASN A 43 -4.31 7.10 -8.45
N SER A 44 -4.05 8.40 -8.29
CA SER A 44 -5.02 9.35 -7.71
C SER A 44 -6.40 9.27 -8.35
N SER A 45 -6.48 9.05 -9.67
CA SER A 45 -7.75 8.90 -10.39
C SER A 45 -8.53 7.66 -9.97
N SER A 46 -7.85 6.52 -9.86
CA SER A 46 -8.44 5.24 -9.42
C SER A 46 -8.93 5.33 -7.98
N LEU A 47 -8.09 5.89 -7.10
CA LEU A 47 -8.45 6.10 -5.69
C LEU A 47 -9.61 7.08 -5.55
N LYS A 48 -9.57 8.22 -6.26
CA LYS A 48 -10.64 9.24 -6.26
C LYS A 48 -11.96 8.66 -6.76
N GLY A 49 -11.95 7.88 -7.84
CA GLY A 49 -13.15 7.24 -8.40
C GLY A 49 -13.77 6.25 -7.42
N SER A 50 -12.95 5.40 -6.80
CA SER A 50 -13.38 4.41 -5.80
C SER A 50 -14.00 5.08 -4.57
N LEU A 51 -13.37 6.14 -4.06
CA LEU A 51 -13.88 6.93 -2.94
C LEU A 51 -15.18 7.66 -3.28
N LYS A 52 -15.28 8.22 -4.50
CA LYS A 52 -16.51 8.89 -4.99
C LYS A 52 -17.67 7.91 -5.06
N ASN A 53 -17.44 6.71 -5.60
CA ASN A 53 -18.46 5.67 -5.69
C ASN A 53 -18.95 5.26 -4.30
N PHE A 54 -18.03 4.90 -3.40
CA PHE A 54 -18.38 4.48 -2.04
C PHE A 54 -19.12 5.56 -1.23
N LEU A 55 -18.68 6.82 -1.33
CA LEU A 55 -19.34 7.91 -0.62
C LEU A 55 -20.67 8.30 -1.27
N GLY A 56 -20.88 8.00 -2.55
CA GLY A 56 -22.13 8.30 -3.26
C GLY A 56 -23.36 7.66 -2.61
N ASP A 57 -23.19 6.49 -2.00
CA ASP A 57 -24.25 5.80 -1.27
C ASP A 57 -24.47 6.33 0.17
N LYS A 58 -23.59 7.22 0.65
CA LYS A 58 -23.53 7.65 2.07
C LYS A 58 -23.62 9.17 2.27
N CYS A 59 -23.56 9.94 1.20
CA CYS A 59 -23.52 11.39 1.21
C CYS A 59 -24.54 11.90 0.19
N ASP A 60 -25.07 13.11 0.41
CA ASP A 60 -25.89 13.76 -0.60
C ASP A 60 -25.04 14.23 -1.80
N ILE A 61 -25.71 14.57 -2.89
CA ILE A 61 -25.05 14.95 -4.13
C ILE A 61 -24.23 16.23 -4.01
N ASP A 62 -24.64 17.18 -3.17
CA ASP A 62 -23.92 18.44 -2.94
C ASP A 62 -22.62 18.17 -2.18
N GLU A 63 -22.62 17.26 -1.20
CA GLU A 63 -21.42 16.80 -0.51
C GLU A 63 -20.44 16.14 -1.48
N ILE A 64 -20.94 15.26 -2.35
CA ILE A 64 -20.13 14.54 -3.35
C ILE A 64 -19.53 15.51 -4.35
N ASN A 65 -20.32 16.42 -4.90
CA ASN A 65 -19.87 17.43 -5.86
C ASN A 65 -18.86 18.38 -5.21
N ASN A 66 -19.06 18.77 -3.95
CA ASN A 66 -18.09 19.59 -3.23
C ASN A 66 -16.73 18.87 -3.01
N ILE A 67 -16.73 17.57 -2.70
CA ILE A 67 -15.48 16.82 -2.50
C ILE A 67 -14.80 16.55 -3.84
N PHE A 68 -15.52 15.95 -4.77
CA PHE A 68 -14.95 15.32 -5.96
C PHE A 68 -15.05 16.18 -7.23
N GLY A 69 -15.94 17.17 -7.23
CA GLY A 69 -16.34 17.90 -8.43
C GLY A 69 -17.46 17.19 -9.17
N ASP A 70 -18.13 17.96 -10.03
CA ASP A 70 -19.16 17.52 -10.94
C ASP A 70 -18.76 17.81 -12.39
N ASN A 71 -19.58 17.37 -13.35
CA ASN A 71 -19.31 17.57 -14.77
C ASN A 71 -19.78 18.94 -15.28
N MET A 72 -20.51 19.72 -14.48
CA MET A 72 -21.18 20.96 -14.92
C MET A 72 -20.69 22.23 -14.21
N GLU A 73 -20.41 22.21 -12.89
CA GLU A 73 -20.24 23.43 -12.07
C GLU A 73 -18.89 23.62 -11.36
N GLY A 74 -17.99 22.62 -11.23
CA GLY A 74 -16.66 22.94 -10.72
C GLY A 74 -15.67 21.84 -10.36
N ILE A 75 -14.40 22.27 -10.24
CA ILE A 75 -13.28 21.49 -9.70
C ILE A 75 -13.56 21.16 -8.24
N GLY A 76 -13.58 19.86 -7.90
CA GLY A 76 -13.73 19.41 -6.52
C GLY A 76 -12.72 20.03 -5.56
N GLN A 77 -13.14 20.32 -4.34
CA GLN A 77 -12.30 21.05 -3.38
C GLN A 77 -11.19 20.18 -2.76
N TYR A 78 -11.32 18.86 -2.85
CA TYR A 78 -10.37 17.92 -2.24
C TYR A 78 -9.35 17.45 -3.27
N LYS A 79 -8.07 17.49 -2.89
CA LYS A 79 -6.98 16.93 -3.70
C LYS A 79 -6.56 15.62 -3.08
N ILE A 80 -6.74 14.52 -3.81
CA ILE A 80 -6.41 13.16 -3.36
C ILE A 80 -5.10 12.76 -4.03
N PHE A 81 -4.10 12.49 -3.22
CA PHE A 81 -2.78 12.06 -3.67
C PHE A 81 -2.79 10.55 -3.99
N PRO A 82 -1.80 10.04 -4.73
CA PRO A 82 -1.71 8.61 -5.04
C PRO A 82 -1.55 7.77 -3.77
N GLY A 83 -2.02 6.52 -3.83
CA GLY A 83 -1.75 5.50 -2.82
C GLY A 83 -0.35 4.92 -3.03
N MET A 84 0.63 5.40 -2.27
CA MET A 84 2.03 4.97 -2.32
C MET A 84 2.27 3.79 -1.38
N LEU A 85 3.12 2.84 -1.77
CA LEU A 85 3.36 1.61 -1.02
C LEU A 85 3.99 1.89 0.35
N LEU A 86 3.54 1.20 1.40
CA LEU A 86 4.18 1.13 2.72
C LEU A 86 4.85 -0.23 2.93
N SER A 87 4.10 -1.31 2.71
CA SER A 87 4.58 -2.67 2.92
C SER A 87 3.81 -3.69 2.08
N ILE A 88 4.46 -4.80 1.77
CA ILE A 88 3.90 -5.91 0.99
C ILE A 88 4.19 -7.24 1.71
N PRO A 89 3.26 -8.21 1.75
CA PRO A 89 3.53 -9.50 2.36
C PRO A 89 4.43 -10.36 1.48
N LEU A 90 5.46 -10.94 2.08
CA LEU A 90 6.41 -11.84 1.45
C LEU A 90 6.40 -13.19 2.18
N ARG A 91 6.35 -14.29 1.43
CA ARG A 91 6.27 -15.63 2.04
C ARG A 91 7.59 -15.99 2.72
N SER A 92 7.52 -16.80 3.78
CA SER A 92 8.70 -17.29 4.48
C SER A 92 8.56 -18.75 4.88
N ASN A 93 9.66 -19.35 5.32
CA ASN A 93 9.67 -20.70 5.86
C ASN A 93 9.34 -20.76 7.37
N LYS A 94 9.15 -19.60 8.03
CA LYS A 94 8.86 -19.52 9.47
C LYS A 94 7.45 -19.07 9.80
N LYS A 95 6.86 -18.20 8.97
CA LYS A 95 5.49 -17.72 9.10
C LYS A 95 4.82 -17.75 7.73
N PRO A 96 3.48 -17.68 7.66
CA PRO A 96 2.80 -17.57 6.36
C PRO A 96 3.33 -16.40 5.51
N PHE A 97 3.64 -15.27 6.15
CA PHE A 97 4.34 -14.15 5.52
C PHE A 97 4.94 -13.21 6.57
N PHE A 98 5.93 -12.43 6.13
CA PHE A 98 6.37 -11.19 6.78
C PHE A 98 5.90 -9.99 5.97
N ARG A 99 5.77 -8.81 6.58
CA ARG A 99 5.52 -7.57 5.83
C ARG A 99 6.83 -6.88 5.54
N ALA A 100 7.21 -6.88 4.27
CA ALA A 100 8.43 -6.23 3.82
C ALA A 100 8.20 -4.76 3.49
N THR A 101 9.16 -3.94 3.87
CA THR A 101 9.38 -2.59 3.34
C THR A 101 10.87 -2.43 3.01
N CYS A 102 11.28 -1.27 2.49
CA CYS A 102 12.66 -0.96 2.19
C CYS A 102 13.03 0.46 2.66
N PRO A 103 14.34 0.76 2.82
CA PRO A 103 14.81 2.10 3.17
C PRO A 103 14.22 3.20 2.28
N ARG A 104 14.07 2.96 0.98
CA ARG A 104 13.48 3.92 0.04
C ARG A 104 12.03 4.27 0.39
N ILE A 105 11.18 3.27 0.66
CA ILE A 105 9.77 3.52 1.04
C ILE A 105 9.68 4.35 2.32
N ILE A 106 10.49 4.01 3.33
CA ILE A 106 10.46 4.74 4.61
C ILE A 106 10.90 6.19 4.40
N LYS A 107 11.96 6.40 3.60
CA LYS A 107 12.42 7.74 3.25
C LYS A 107 11.35 8.52 2.48
N ASP A 108 10.74 7.93 1.45
CA ASP A 108 9.70 8.57 0.65
C ASP A 108 8.47 8.94 1.52
N PHE A 109 8.12 8.11 2.50
CA PHE A 109 7.08 8.42 3.49
C PHE A 109 7.47 9.59 4.41
N ILE A 110 8.68 9.57 4.98
CA ILE A 110 9.23 10.65 5.82
C ILE A 110 9.23 11.98 5.06
N ASP A 111 9.74 11.97 3.82
CA ASP A 111 9.85 13.15 2.96
C ASP A 111 8.45 13.68 2.61
N PHE A 112 7.51 12.79 2.27
CA PHE A 112 6.12 13.19 2.00
C PHE A 112 5.47 13.87 3.21
N VAL A 113 5.52 13.24 4.39
CA VAL A 113 4.98 13.79 5.64
C VAL A 113 5.60 15.16 5.96
N SER A 114 6.92 15.27 5.84
CA SER A 114 7.68 16.49 6.17
C SER A 114 7.39 17.63 5.18
N ASN A 115 7.30 17.35 3.88
CA ASN A 115 7.01 18.33 2.84
C ASN A 115 5.61 18.95 2.98
N PHE A 116 4.64 18.20 3.52
CA PHE A 116 3.30 18.71 3.84
C PHE A 116 3.20 19.30 5.27
N GLN A 117 4.33 19.42 5.98
CA GLN A 117 4.41 19.93 7.36
C GLN A 117 3.52 19.16 8.34
N TYR A 118 3.26 17.88 8.05
CA TYR A 118 2.49 16.98 8.91
C TYR A 118 3.41 16.42 9.99
N ARG A 119 2.94 16.27 11.23
CA ARG A 119 3.81 15.89 12.37
C ARG A 119 3.41 14.55 12.97
N LEU A 120 4.34 13.61 12.97
CA LEU A 120 4.24 12.30 13.63
C LEU A 120 5.22 12.22 14.79
N ASP A 121 4.87 11.58 15.91
CA ASP A 121 5.76 11.40 17.07
C ASP A 121 6.79 10.32 16.98
N TYR A 122 6.70 9.52 15.94
CA TYR A 122 7.58 8.40 15.70
C TYR A 122 8.48 8.62 14.47
N MET A 123 8.68 9.87 14.03
CA MET A 123 9.61 10.19 12.93
C MET A 123 11.03 9.70 13.21
N GLY A 124 11.52 9.89 14.44
CA GLY A 124 12.85 9.41 14.84
C GLY A 124 12.98 7.88 14.77
N ASP A 125 11.93 7.15 15.13
CA ASP A 125 11.90 5.68 15.01
C ASP A 125 11.88 5.23 13.55
N LEU A 126 11.17 5.94 12.66
CA LEU A 126 11.22 5.68 11.21
C LEU A 126 12.64 5.87 10.66
N GLU A 127 13.33 6.94 11.05
CA GLU A 127 14.71 7.19 10.63
C GLU A 127 15.69 6.12 11.13
N LYS A 128 15.50 5.62 12.36
CA LYS A 128 16.28 4.48 12.89
C LYS A 128 16.08 3.24 12.02
N ILE A 129 14.83 2.91 11.68
CA ILE A 129 14.49 1.74 10.85
C ILE A 129 15.06 1.91 9.43
N GLN A 130 14.95 3.10 8.85
CA GLN A 130 15.45 3.42 7.51
C GLN A 130 16.97 3.18 7.37
N LYS A 131 17.73 3.32 8.46
CA LYS A 131 19.20 3.14 8.49
C LYS A 131 19.65 1.71 8.80
N LEU A 132 18.73 0.79 9.12
CA LEU A 132 19.08 -0.57 9.55
C LEU A 132 19.76 -1.40 8.46
N VAL A 133 19.32 -1.25 7.22
CA VAL A 133 19.90 -1.99 6.10
C VAL A 133 21.14 -1.22 5.64
N GLY A 134 22.26 -1.50 6.30
CA GLY A 134 23.59 -1.06 5.88
C GLY A 134 23.88 -1.54 4.45
N GLU A 135 24.86 -0.91 3.81
CA GLU A 135 25.25 -0.93 2.38
C GLU A 135 25.40 -2.31 1.69
N ASN A 136 25.17 -3.41 2.40
CA ASN A 136 25.17 -4.77 1.90
C ASN A 136 23.97 -5.04 0.99
N LYS A 137 24.27 -5.03 -0.32
CA LYS A 137 23.38 -5.48 -1.39
C LYS A 137 22.93 -6.92 -1.12
N ASN A 138 21.64 -7.21 -1.30
CA ASN A 138 21.03 -8.54 -1.15
C ASN A 138 20.82 -8.99 0.31
N SER A 139 20.37 -8.10 1.18
CA SER A 139 20.09 -8.42 2.58
C SER A 139 18.62 -8.21 2.95
N ILE A 140 18.11 -9.14 3.76
CA ILE A 140 16.81 -9.06 4.41
C ILE A 140 17.04 -9.09 5.91
N SER A 141 16.59 -8.05 6.59
CA SER A 141 16.71 -7.89 8.04
C SER A 141 15.36 -8.11 8.70
N VAL A 142 15.25 -9.18 9.49
CA VAL A 142 14.11 -9.43 10.36
C VAL A 142 14.35 -8.73 11.68
N ILE A 143 13.54 -7.72 12.02
CA ILE A 143 13.76 -6.92 13.22
C ILE A 143 13.08 -7.61 14.41
N LYS A 144 13.84 -7.96 15.45
CA LYS A 144 13.32 -8.72 16.60
C LYS A 144 12.16 -8.03 17.32
N CYS A 145 12.17 -6.70 17.47
CA CYS A 145 11.09 -5.98 18.16
C CYS A 145 9.72 -6.02 17.44
N PHE A 146 9.68 -6.39 16.15
CA PHE A 146 8.44 -6.64 15.41
C PHE A 146 8.16 -8.13 15.18
N ASN A 147 9.05 -9.01 15.65
CA ASN A 147 9.07 -10.45 15.38
C ASN A 147 9.58 -11.23 16.61
N GLU A 148 9.02 -10.97 17.79
CA GLU A 148 9.53 -11.49 19.07
C GLU A 148 9.57 -13.03 19.13
N ASP A 149 8.63 -13.68 18.45
CA ASP A 149 8.48 -15.13 18.32
C ASP A 149 9.46 -15.79 17.34
N ILE A 150 10.25 -15.01 16.58
CA ILE A 150 11.29 -15.56 15.68
C ILE A 150 12.60 -15.72 16.45
N GLU A 151 13.06 -16.96 16.62
CA GLU A 151 14.38 -17.27 17.14
C GLU A 151 15.47 -17.09 16.08
N ASP A 152 16.72 -16.93 16.53
CA ASP A 152 17.87 -16.87 15.63
C ASP A 152 18.04 -18.22 14.92
N ASP A 153 17.80 -18.23 13.62
CA ASP A 153 17.87 -19.42 12.78
C ASP A 153 18.65 -19.11 11.50
N LYS A 154 19.73 -19.89 11.28
CA LYS A 154 20.60 -19.80 10.11
C LYS A 154 19.91 -20.15 8.79
N ASP A 155 18.75 -20.81 8.81
CA ASP A 155 17.93 -21.10 7.64
C ASP A 155 16.66 -20.24 7.58
N LEU A 156 16.58 -19.10 8.30
CA LEU A 156 15.50 -18.15 8.11
C LEU A 156 15.52 -17.61 6.66
N ARG A 157 14.40 -17.78 5.95
CA ARG A 157 14.26 -17.37 4.54
C ARG A 157 12.98 -16.62 4.27
N VAL A 158 13.09 -15.56 3.49
CA VAL A 158 11.96 -14.78 2.94
C VAL A 158 12.09 -14.71 1.43
N GLU A 159 11.06 -15.11 0.70
CA GLU A 159 11.11 -15.28 -0.77
C GLU A 159 12.30 -16.13 -1.25
N GLY A 160 12.75 -17.08 -0.43
CA GLY A 160 13.91 -17.93 -0.72
C GLY A 160 15.27 -17.29 -0.43
N PHE A 161 15.33 -15.97 -0.18
CA PHE A 161 16.53 -15.28 0.25
C PHE A 161 16.83 -15.56 1.72
N ARG A 162 18.09 -15.77 2.07
CA ARG A 162 18.52 -15.84 3.47
C ARG A 162 18.27 -14.49 4.15
N SER A 163 17.84 -14.55 5.40
CA SER A 163 17.52 -13.35 6.18
C SER A 163 18.18 -13.45 7.55
N ASP A 164 18.66 -12.31 8.03
CA ASP A 164 19.30 -12.22 9.34
C ASP A 164 18.31 -11.63 10.35
N LEU A 165 18.28 -12.22 11.55
CA LEU A 165 17.65 -11.58 12.69
C LEU A 165 18.53 -10.41 13.16
N LYS A 166 17.93 -9.23 13.30
CA LYS A 166 18.59 -8.03 13.84
C LYS A 166 17.98 -7.68 15.19
N ASP A 167 18.81 -7.82 16.22
CA ASP A 167 18.54 -7.36 17.58
C ASP A 167 19.04 -5.93 17.79
N GLY A 168 18.61 -5.30 18.89
CA GLY A 168 19.21 -4.04 19.37
C GLY A 168 18.66 -2.76 18.76
N LEU A 169 17.53 -2.80 18.05
CA LEU A 169 16.84 -1.58 17.63
C LEU A 169 15.82 -1.15 18.69
N ASP A 170 16.15 -0.08 19.41
CA ASP A 170 15.24 0.52 20.38
C ASP A 170 14.22 1.43 19.69
N ILE A 171 12.99 0.94 19.58
CA ILE A 171 11.84 1.61 18.95
C ILE A 171 10.82 1.95 20.03
N GLU A 172 10.79 3.21 20.43
CA GLU A 172 9.91 3.71 21.49
C GLU A 172 8.43 3.57 21.09
N ASN A 173 8.11 3.84 19.82
CA ASN A 173 6.75 3.85 19.30
C ASN A 173 6.39 2.58 18.51
N ASN A 174 6.83 1.40 18.97
CA ASN A 174 6.64 0.13 18.26
C ASN A 174 5.18 -0.09 17.80
N GLN A 175 4.20 0.17 18.66
CA GLN A 175 2.78 0.04 18.32
C GLN A 175 2.34 0.94 17.17
N LYS A 176 2.89 2.16 17.04
CA LYS A 176 2.57 3.08 15.95
C LYS A 176 3.22 2.65 14.64
N ILE A 177 4.46 2.17 14.68
CA ILE A 177 5.15 1.58 13.53
C ILE A 177 4.41 0.32 13.05
N THR A 178 4.04 -0.58 13.97
CA THR A 178 3.23 -1.76 13.69
C THR A 178 1.85 -1.38 13.17
N SER A 179 1.24 -0.31 13.67
CA SER A 179 -0.01 0.22 13.13
C SER A 179 0.17 0.70 11.68
N LEU A 180 1.29 1.34 11.33
CA LEU A 180 1.58 1.84 9.98
C LEU A 180 1.87 0.69 8.99
N PHE A 181 2.95 -0.05 9.21
CA PHE A 181 3.43 -1.08 8.28
C PHE A 181 2.81 -2.47 8.49
N GLY A 182 2.22 -2.72 9.66
CA GLY A 182 1.65 -3.99 10.07
C GLY A 182 2.61 -4.84 10.91
N GLU A 183 2.06 -5.88 11.52
CA GLU A 183 2.83 -6.87 12.30
C GLU A 183 3.80 -7.65 11.40
N ASN A 184 4.82 -8.24 12.04
CA ASN A 184 5.87 -9.03 11.40
C ASN A 184 6.65 -8.23 10.35
N LEU A 185 7.01 -6.99 10.69
CA LEU A 185 7.73 -6.08 9.82
C LEU A 185 9.17 -6.54 9.61
N ILE A 186 9.61 -6.53 8.36
CA ILE A 186 11.00 -6.78 7.96
C ILE A 186 11.47 -5.68 7.01
N ILE A 187 12.77 -5.44 6.96
CA ILE A 187 13.37 -4.46 6.06
C ILE A 187 14.24 -5.19 5.04
N VAL A 188 13.99 -4.93 3.78
CA VAL A 188 14.71 -5.48 2.64
C VAL A 188 15.51 -4.35 2.00
N ASP A 189 16.74 -4.62 1.56
CA ASP A 189 17.49 -3.61 0.80
C ASP A 189 16.75 -3.20 -0.49
N ASP A 190 16.94 -1.95 -0.91
CA ASP A 190 16.17 -1.36 -2.01
C ASP A 190 16.25 -2.19 -3.31
N ARG A 191 17.41 -2.80 -3.60
CA ARG A 191 17.61 -3.57 -4.84
C ARG A 191 16.85 -4.89 -4.78
N THR A 192 16.98 -5.63 -3.69
CA THR A 192 16.24 -6.89 -3.49
C THR A 192 14.75 -6.64 -3.44
N PHE A 193 14.32 -5.57 -2.75
CA PHE A 193 12.92 -5.20 -2.68
C PHE A 193 12.36 -4.92 -4.08
N LEU A 194 13.07 -4.11 -4.88
CA LEU A 194 12.68 -3.80 -6.26
C LEU A 194 12.55 -5.08 -7.11
N ASN A 195 13.52 -6.00 -7.04
CA ASN A 195 13.48 -7.26 -7.77
C ASN A 195 12.26 -8.12 -7.39
N ILE A 196 11.87 -8.09 -6.11
CA ILE A 196 10.71 -8.85 -5.62
C ILE A 196 9.40 -8.20 -6.11
N VAL A 197 9.27 -6.88 -6.00
CA VAL A 197 8.01 -6.19 -6.34
C VAL A 197 7.86 -5.89 -7.83
N SER A 198 8.92 -6.02 -8.64
CA SER A 198 8.81 -5.94 -10.10
C SER A 198 8.02 -7.09 -10.70
N GLU A 199 7.98 -8.24 -10.01
CA GLU A 199 7.28 -9.46 -10.41
C GLU A 199 6.23 -9.83 -9.35
N LEU A 200 5.15 -9.06 -9.27
CA LEU A 200 4.04 -9.42 -8.37
C LEU A 200 3.38 -10.73 -8.83
N PRO A 201 2.60 -11.40 -7.96
CA PRO A 201 1.91 -12.62 -8.33
C PRO A 201 1.00 -12.43 -9.57
N ILE A 202 1.09 -13.40 -10.48
CA ILE A 202 0.31 -13.44 -11.72
C ILE A 202 -0.69 -14.58 -11.62
N ILE A 203 -1.95 -14.31 -11.98
CA ILE A 203 -3.02 -15.30 -12.03
C ILE A 203 -3.42 -15.52 -13.48
N ALA A 204 -3.35 -16.77 -13.93
CA ALA A 204 -3.92 -17.19 -15.20
C ALA A 204 -5.44 -17.34 -15.07
N ARG A 205 -6.19 -16.80 -16.02
CA ARG A 205 -7.65 -16.93 -16.10
C ARG A 205 -8.07 -17.40 -17.47
N ASN A 206 -9.13 -18.18 -17.50
CA ASN A 206 -9.63 -18.76 -18.73
C ASN A 206 -11.15 -18.57 -18.85
N LYS A 207 -11.60 -18.20 -20.04
CA LYS A 207 -13.01 -18.26 -20.44
C LYS A 207 -13.22 -19.59 -21.14
N LEU A 208 -14.15 -20.39 -20.62
CA LEU A 208 -14.52 -21.67 -21.20
C LEU A 208 -15.84 -21.57 -21.97
N ASP A 209 -15.95 -22.28 -23.09
CA ASP A 209 -17.21 -22.60 -23.74
C ASP A 209 -17.36 -24.13 -23.82
N ASN A 210 -18.41 -24.67 -23.20
CA ASN A 210 -18.66 -26.12 -23.11
C ASN A 210 -17.47 -26.97 -22.60
N GLY A 211 -16.59 -26.38 -21.77
CA GLY A 211 -15.39 -27.03 -21.24
C GLY A 211 -14.14 -26.86 -22.11
N GLU A 212 -14.27 -26.23 -23.29
CA GLU A 212 -13.15 -25.88 -24.16
C GLU A 212 -12.63 -24.47 -23.84
N SER A 213 -11.31 -24.31 -23.92
CA SER A 213 -10.63 -23.05 -23.64
C SER A 213 -10.80 -22.07 -24.80
N GLU A 214 -11.56 -20.99 -24.60
CA GLU A 214 -11.73 -19.94 -25.61
C GLU A 214 -10.73 -18.79 -25.46
N ASN A 215 -10.41 -18.40 -24.22
CA ASN A 215 -9.56 -17.23 -24.00
C ASN A 215 -8.80 -17.33 -22.67
N LEU A 216 -7.48 -17.53 -22.75
CA LEU A 216 -6.56 -17.55 -21.62
C LEU A 216 -5.84 -16.21 -21.52
N TRP A 217 -5.84 -15.58 -20.35
CA TRP A 217 -5.10 -14.34 -20.09
C TRP A 217 -4.43 -14.36 -18.72
N TYR A 218 -3.42 -13.51 -18.54
CA TYR A 218 -2.65 -13.37 -17.32
C TYR A 218 -2.84 -12.00 -16.68
N GLU A 219 -3.11 -11.99 -15.38
CA GLU A 219 -3.38 -10.78 -14.61
C GLU A 219 -2.45 -10.69 -13.41
N GLU A 220 -1.70 -9.59 -13.31
CA GLU A 220 -0.89 -9.26 -12.14
C GLU A 220 -1.78 -8.75 -11.01
N ILE A 221 -1.48 -9.13 -9.76
CA ILE A 221 -2.26 -8.72 -8.60
C ILE A 221 -1.38 -8.14 -7.49
N VAL A 222 -1.91 -7.16 -6.78
CA VAL A 222 -1.40 -6.74 -5.48
C VAL A 222 -1.96 -7.71 -4.42
N PRO A 223 -1.11 -8.40 -3.64
CA PRO A 223 -1.56 -9.35 -2.63
C PRO A 223 -2.43 -8.69 -1.55
N ARG A 224 -3.40 -9.43 -1.00
CA ARG A 224 -4.03 -9.08 0.29
C ARG A 224 -2.95 -8.81 1.33
N GLU A 225 -3.23 -8.00 2.35
CA GLU A 225 -2.26 -7.55 3.36
C GLU A 225 -1.22 -6.52 2.90
N THR A 226 -1.17 -6.17 1.61
CA THR A 226 -0.40 -5.01 1.16
C THR A 226 -0.96 -3.73 1.79
N ARG A 227 -0.07 -2.79 2.13
CA ARG A 227 -0.43 -1.51 2.72
C ARG A 227 0.08 -0.36 1.89
N PHE A 228 -0.75 0.66 1.76
CA PHE A 228 -0.43 1.92 1.09
C PHE A 228 -0.71 3.10 2.03
N TYR A 229 -0.17 4.26 1.71
CA TYR A 229 -0.54 5.54 2.31
C TYR A 229 -0.92 6.55 1.23
N PHE A 230 -1.78 7.50 1.58
CA PHE A 230 -2.08 8.63 0.71
C PHE A 230 -2.42 9.87 1.53
N GLY A 231 -2.12 11.03 0.95
CA GLY A 231 -2.53 12.32 1.47
C GLY A 231 -3.88 12.76 0.91
N VAL A 232 -4.56 13.63 1.65
CA VAL A 232 -5.74 14.37 1.19
C VAL A 232 -5.56 15.83 1.61
N MET A 233 -5.60 16.74 0.65
CA MET A 233 -5.74 18.17 0.91
C MET A 233 -7.23 18.49 0.99
N CYS A 234 -7.75 18.77 2.17
CA CYS A 234 -9.13 19.15 2.37
C CYS A 234 -9.41 20.58 1.88
N GLY A 235 -10.64 20.82 1.42
CA GLY A 235 -11.13 22.14 1.01
C GLY A 235 -11.26 23.14 2.17
N LYS A 236 -11.55 24.41 1.84
CA LYS A 236 -11.58 25.56 2.78
C LYS A 236 -12.49 25.40 4.01
N LYS A 237 -13.48 24.52 3.97
CA LYS A 237 -14.38 24.27 5.12
C LYS A 237 -13.82 23.25 6.13
N HIS A 238 -12.65 22.63 5.87
CA HIS A 238 -11.95 21.68 6.75
C HIS A 238 -12.80 20.51 7.31
N VAL A 239 -14.02 20.27 6.80
CA VAL A 239 -14.88 19.19 7.30
C VAL A 239 -14.34 17.86 6.81
N ASN A 240 -13.64 17.12 7.67
CA ASN A 240 -13.10 15.81 7.30
C ASN A 240 -14.23 14.77 7.12
N LYS A 241 -14.88 14.74 5.95
CA LYS A 241 -15.95 13.79 5.65
C LYS A 241 -15.45 12.37 5.40
N PHE A 242 -14.13 12.18 5.30
CA PHE A 242 -13.50 10.86 5.22
C PHE A 242 -13.65 10.05 6.52
N GLU A 243 -14.12 10.63 7.63
CA GLU A 243 -14.52 9.82 8.80
C GLU A 243 -15.65 8.82 8.46
N LYS A 244 -16.52 9.13 7.49
CA LYS A 244 -17.60 8.22 7.05
C LYS A 244 -17.09 6.92 6.40
N ILE A 245 -15.82 6.88 6.01
CA ILE A 245 -15.14 5.70 5.45
C ILE A 245 -14.72 4.72 6.54
N LYS A 246 -14.46 5.23 7.75
CA LYS A 246 -13.90 4.43 8.84
C LYS A 246 -14.80 3.23 9.14
N GLY A 247 -14.17 2.07 9.30
CA GLY A 247 -14.84 0.82 9.67
C GLY A 247 -15.59 0.11 8.54
N HIS A 248 -15.45 0.55 7.29
CA HIS A 248 -16.11 -0.08 6.14
C HIS A 248 -15.09 -0.47 5.06
N PRO A 249 -15.14 -1.70 4.53
CA PRO A 249 -14.37 -2.06 3.34
C PRO A 249 -14.77 -1.21 2.14
N ILE A 250 -13.79 -0.66 1.43
CA ILE A 250 -13.96 0.05 0.16
C ILE A 250 -13.36 -0.79 -0.95
N GLN A 251 -14.08 -0.93 -2.06
CA GLN A 251 -13.58 -1.59 -3.25
C GLN A 251 -12.73 -0.61 -4.08
N ILE A 252 -11.50 -1.01 -4.42
CA ILE A 252 -10.54 -0.25 -5.22
C ILE A 252 -10.02 -1.13 -6.37
N GLY A 253 -10.03 -0.60 -7.59
CA GLY A 253 -9.55 -1.32 -8.79
C GLY A 253 -10.63 -2.14 -9.47
N GLY A 254 -10.23 -3.08 -10.33
CA GLY A 254 -11.12 -3.96 -11.09
C GLY A 254 -11.52 -5.23 -10.33
N ASN A 255 -12.26 -6.10 -11.03
CA ASN A 255 -12.59 -7.45 -10.56
C ASN A 255 -13.41 -7.54 -9.25
N ALA A 256 -14.22 -6.51 -8.97
CA ALA A 256 -15.10 -6.47 -7.80
C ALA A 256 -16.04 -7.70 -7.69
N THR A 257 -16.59 -8.16 -8.82
CA THR A 257 -17.57 -9.26 -8.88
C THR A 257 -17.00 -10.61 -8.46
N ILE A 258 -15.68 -10.76 -8.47
CA ILE A 258 -14.98 -11.96 -7.97
C ILE A 258 -14.26 -11.68 -6.64
N GLY A 259 -14.62 -10.61 -5.96
CA GLY A 259 -14.15 -10.28 -4.62
C GLY A 259 -12.81 -9.56 -4.56
N TYR A 260 -12.33 -8.92 -5.63
CA TYR A 260 -11.06 -8.18 -5.60
C TYR A 260 -11.22 -6.73 -5.16
N GLY A 261 -10.14 -6.18 -4.61
CA GLY A 261 -9.99 -4.76 -4.33
C GLY A 261 -10.58 -4.26 -3.02
N TYR A 262 -11.12 -5.13 -2.17
CA TYR A 262 -11.66 -4.70 -0.88
C TYR A 262 -10.53 -4.34 0.08
N CYS A 263 -10.55 -3.08 0.52
CA CYS A 263 -9.52 -2.46 1.34
C CYS A 263 -10.14 -1.78 2.56
N ASN A 264 -9.40 -1.74 3.66
CA ASN A 264 -9.77 -0.95 4.84
C ASN A 264 -8.93 0.34 4.85
N ILE A 265 -9.58 1.49 5.03
CA ILE A 265 -8.92 2.80 5.08
C ILE A 265 -9.05 3.39 6.48
N THR A 266 -7.94 3.88 7.01
CA THR A 266 -7.88 4.48 8.36
C THR A 266 -6.98 5.71 8.36
N SER A 267 -7.29 6.69 9.21
CA SER A 267 -6.43 7.86 9.40
C SER A 267 -5.12 7.48 10.07
N ILE A 268 -4.04 8.14 9.65
CA ILE A 268 -2.80 8.21 10.40
C ILE A 268 -2.87 9.56 11.12
N ASN A 269 -2.98 9.56 12.45
CA ASN A 269 -3.23 10.81 13.19
C ASN A 269 -1.94 11.58 13.46
N GLU A 270 -2.05 12.91 13.52
CA GLU A 270 -0.98 13.80 14.01
C GLU A 270 -0.74 13.59 15.51
N LYS A 271 0.42 14.04 15.97
CA LYS A 271 0.70 14.23 17.40
C LYS A 271 -0.36 15.10 18.08
#